data_AF-A0AAV4GNT9-F1
#
_entry.id   AF-A0AAV4GNT9-F1
#
_cell.length_a   1.000
_cell.length_b   1.000
_cell.length_c   1.000
_cell.angle_alpha   90.00
_cell.angle_beta   90.00
_cell.angle_gamma   90.00
#
_symmetry.space_group_name_H-M   'P 1'
#
loop_
_entity.id
_entity.type
_entity.pdbx_description
1 polymer ?
#
loop_
_entity_poly.entity_id
_entity_poly.type
_entity_poly.pdbx_seq_one_letter_code
_entity_poly.pdbx_strand_id
1 'polypeptide(L)'
;MQNLENCPGTKVGGYNVNNIRYADDTVLIAENKDDLQKLLNIVEEESRKKGLELNSKKTEVMVISRKQEPPKWDIFINDAKLKQQDKFKYLGTIITSDGRNNNEIAARIAQARANFQKIRAVLTNRHISIQTRKRVLQCYIEPILLYGCEAWTM
;
A
#
# COMPACT_ATOMS: atom_id res chain seq x y z
N MET A 1 15.47 3.02 -17.51
CA MET A 1 14.74 2.09 -16.62
C MET A 1 14.68 0.64 -17.12
N GLN A 2 15.30 0.27 -18.25
CA GLN A 2 15.58 -1.13 -18.62
C GLN A 2 16.54 -1.83 -17.60
N ASN A 3 17.22 -1.05 -16.75
CA ASN A 3 18.25 -1.53 -15.82
C ASN A 3 17.75 -2.25 -14.56
N LEU A 4 16.43 -2.35 -14.34
CA LEU A 4 15.90 -3.05 -13.17
C LEU A 4 15.67 -4.55 -13.41
N GLU A 5 15.67 -5.03 -14.66
CA GLU A 5 15.32 -6.42 -14.99
C GLU A 5 16.31 -7.45 -14.41
N ASN A 6 17.57 -7.06 -14.20
CA ASN A 6 18.61 -7.90 -13.61
C ASN A 6 18.90 -7.62 -12.12
N CYS A 7 18.13 -6.74 -11.49
CA CYS A 7 18.35 -6.40 -10.09
C CYS A 7 17.64 -7.37 -9.14
N PRO A 8 18.28 -7.69 -7.99
CA PRO A 8 17.64 -8.51 -6.96
C PRO A 8 16.32 -7.88 -6.50
N GLY A 9 15.34 -8.73 -6.23
CA GLY A 9 14.00 -8.38 -5.75
C GLY A 9 13.48 -9.48 -4.85
N THR A 10 12.16 -9.55 -4.69
CA THR A 10 11.50 -10.62 -3.94
C THR A 10 10.83 -11.60 -4.90
N LYS A 11 10.95 -12.90 -4.63
CA LYS A 11 10.30 -13.93 -5.44
C LYS A 11 8.81 -14.04 -5.11
N VAL A 12 7.96 -13.79 -6.09
CA VAL A 12 6.49 -13.94 -6.00
C VAL A 12 6.02 -14.84 -7.13
N GLY A 13 5.45 -16.01 -6.78
CA GLY A 13 4.94 -16.96 -7.78
C GLY A 13 5.99 -17.46 -8.78
N GLY A 14 7.27 -17.50 -8.39
CA GLY A 14 8.39 -17.89 -9.27
C GLY A 14 9.02 -16.73 -10.06
N TYR A 15 8.42 -15.54 -10.03
CA TYR A 15 8.92 -14.35 -10.71
C TYR A 15 9.66 -13.44 -9.72
N ASN A 16 10.74 -12.82 -10.18
CA ASN A 16 11.44 -11.79 -9.41
C ASN A 16 10.71 -10.45 -9.54
N VAL A 17 10.21 -9.92 -8.42
CA VAL A 17 9.52 -8.63 -8.37
C VAL A 17 10.35 -7.68 -7.53
N ASN A 18 10.86 -6.62 -8.14
CA ASN A 18 11.65 -5.59 -7.45
C ASN A 18 11.01 -4.21 -7.44
N ASN A 19 9.95 -4.01 -8.23
CA ASN A 19 9.18 -2.77 -8.22
C ASN A 19 7.71 -2.98 -8.56
N ILE A 20 6.84 -2.14 -7.99
CA ILE A 20 5.41 -2.03 -8.31
C ILE A 20 5.13 -0.55 -8.58
N ARG A 21 4.41 -0.24 -9.65
CA ARG A 21 4.24 1.14 -10.12
C ARG A 21 2.78 1.40 -10.46
N TYR A 22 2.26 2.51 -9.96
CA TYR A 22 0.92 2.99 -10.26
C TYR A 22 0.93 4.51 -10.36
N ALA A 23 0.66 5.05 -11.55
CA ALA A 23 0.79 6.48 -11.84
C ALA A 23 2.15 7.04 -11.38
N ASP A 24 2.15 8.01 -10.46
CA ASP A 24 3.32 8.62 -9.85
C ASP A 24 3.87 7.82 -8.65
N ASP A 25 3.10 6.91 -8.07
CA ASP A 25 3.55 6.06 -6.97
C ASP A 25 4.41 4.90 -7.47
N THR A 26 5.62 4.78 -6.91
CA THR A 26 6.54 3.65 -7.17
C THR A 26 6.98 3.03 -5.85
N VAL A 27 6.82 1.71 -5.75
CA VAL A 27 7.26 0.88 -4.63
C VAL A 27 8.45 0.06 -5.09
N LEU A 28 9.52 0.03 -4.29
CA LEU A 28 10.68 -0.84 -4.50
C LEU A 28 10.67 -1.93 -3.44
N ILE A 29 10.98 -3.16 -3.85
CA ILE A 29 10.87 -4.36 -3.00
C ILE A 29 12.18 -5.14 -3.11
N ALA A 30 12.75 -5.49 -1.95
CA ALA A 30 13.93 -6.34 -1.86
C ALA A 30 13.91 -7.15 -0.56
N GLU A 31 14.61 -8.28 -0.54
CA GLU A 31 14.67 -9.18 0.62
C GLU A 31 15.66 -8.73 1.70
N ASN A 32 16.58 -7.81 1.37
CA ASN A 32 17.59 -7.29 2.29
C ASN A 32 17.87 -5.79 2.06
N LYS A 33 18.51 -5.19 3.07
CA LYS A 33 18.80 -3.75 3.13
C LYS A 33 19.67 -3.27 1.98
N ASP A 34 20.74 -4.01 1.68
CA ASP A 34 21.74 -3.60 0.70
C ASP A 34 21.15 -3.60 -0.71
N ASP A 35 20.34 -4.60 -1.04
CA ASP A 35 19.66 -4.68 -2.32
C ASP A 35 18.58 -3.60 -2.46
N LEU A 36 17.86 -3.27 -1.38
CA LEU A 36 16.94 -2.12 -1.39
C LEU A 36 17.67 -0.81 -1.66
N GLN A 37 18.82 -0.57 -1.01
CA GLN A 37 19.63 0.63 -1.24
C GLN A 37 20.16 0.68 -2.69
N LYS A 38 20.61 -0.46 -3.25
CA LYS A 38 21.04 -0.53 -4.65
C LYS A 38 19.90 -0.19 -5.62
N LEU A 39 18.71 -0.76 -5.42
CA LEU A 39 17.53 -0.45 -6.24
C LEU A 39 17.20 1.04 -6.19
N LEU A 40 17.21 1.62 -5.00
CA LEU A 40 16.94 3.04 -4.80
C LEU A 40 17.95 3.93 -5.51
N ASN A 41 19.26 3.61 -5.41
CA ASN A 41 20.32 4.34 -6.10
C ASN A 41 20.16 4.29 -7.63
N ILE A 42 19.79 3.14 -8.18
CA ILE A 42 19.53 2.99 -9.63
C ILE A 42 18.35 3.86 -10.05
N VAL A 43 17.25 3.83 -9.29
CA VAL A 43 16.06 4.63 -9.58
C VAL A 43 16.38 6.12 -9.50
N GLU A 44 17.16 6.53 -8.52
CA GLU A 44 17.62 7.90 -8.36
C GLU A 44 18.47 8.35 -9.55
N GLU A 45 19.49 7.59 -9.92
CA GLU A 45 20.39 7.91 -11.03
C GLU A 45 19.60 8.04 -12.36
N GLU A 46 18.70 7.08 -12.61
CA GLU A 46 17.86 7.07 -13.80
C GLU A 46 16.83 8.20 -13.82
N SER A 47 16.33 8.60 -12.65
CA SER A 47 15.43 9.76 -12.52
C SER A 47 16.18 11.05 -12.83
N ARG A 48 17.40 11.19 -12.29
CA ARG A 48 18.26 12.36 -12.51
C ARG A 48 18.65 12.54 -13.98
N LYS A 49 18.96 11.45 -14.67
CA LYS A 49 19.21 11.46 -16.14
C LYS A 49 18.01 12.00 -16.93
N LYS A 50 16.81 11.89 -16.39
CA LYS A 50 15.56 12.40 -16.98
C LYS A 50 15.15 13.78 -16.43
N GLY A 51 15.99 14.43 -15.64
CA GLY A 51 15.70 15.71 -15.01
C GLY A 51 14.68 15.64 -13.87
N LEU A 52 14.50 14.45 -13.26
CA LEU A 52 13.63 14.24 -12.11
C LEU A 52 14.45 14.01 -10.84
N GLU A 53 13.97 14.54 -9.72
CA GLU A 53 14.56 14.32 -8.40
C GLU A 53 13.59 13.59 -7.48
N LEU A 54 14.12 12.64 -6.70
CA LEU A 54 13.33 11.94 -5.70
C LEU A 54 13.15 12.83 -4.47
N ASN A 55 11.91 12.95 -4.01
CA ASN A 55 11.60 13.73 -2.81
C ASN A 55 11.78 12.89 -1.55
N SER A 56 12.94 12.99 -0.91
CA SER A 56 13.28 12.27 0.32
C SER A 56 12.31 12.49 1.49
N LYS A 57 11.54 13.59 1.51
CA LYS A 57 10.50 13.82 2.54
C LYS A 57 9.22 13.04 2.28
N LYS A 58 8.93 12.71 1.02
CA LYS A 58 7.77 11.91 0.62
C LYS A 58 8.09 10.42 0.52
N THR A 59 9.36 10.08 0.27
CA THR A 59 9.80 8.69 0.18
C THR A 59 10.00 8.11 1.58
N GLU A 60 9.33 7.00 1.85
CA GLU A 60 9.37 6.30 3.14
C GLU A 60 9.83 4.85 2.94
N VAL A 61 10.36 4.25 4.00
CA VAL A 61 10.79 2.84 4.02
C VAL A 61 9.93 2.05 5.00
N MET A 62 9.60 0.82 4.67
CA MET A 62 8.99 -0.12 5.60
C MET A 62 9.74 -1.44 5.53
N VAL A 63 9.98 -2.03 6.70
CA VAL A 63 10.47 -3.39 6.81
C VAL A 63 9.32 -4.26 7.26
N ILE A 64 8.91 -5.21 6.41
CA ILE A 64 7.86 -6.16 6.76
C ILE A 64 8.49 -7.36 7.46
N SER A 65 8.19 -7.56 8.74
CA SER A 65 8.70 -8.65 9.56
C SER A 65 7.73 -9.03 10.67
N ARG A 66 7.59 -10.34 10.93
CA ARG A 66 6.82 -10.87 12.08
C ARG A 66 7.62 -10.90 13.39
N LYS A 67 8.84 -10.35 13.40
CA LYS A 67 9.66 -10.23 14.61
C LYS A 67 9.07 -9.17 15.53
N GLN A 68 9.21 -9.37 16.84
CA GLN A 68 8.75 -8.42 17.85
C GLN A 68 9.42 -7.05 17.70
N GLU A 69 10.70 -7.04 17.30
CA GLU A 69 11.42 -5.84 16.89
C GLU A 69 11.96 -6.04 15.47
N PRO A 70 11.34 -5.42 14.45
CA PRO A 70 11.87 -5.44 13.10
C PRO A 70 13.22 -4.69 13.05
N PRO A 71 14.15 -5.12 12.17
CA PRO A 71 15.43 -4.45 12.06
C PRO A 71 15.25 -3.01 11.58
N LYS A 72 16.07 -2.10 12.11
CA LYS A 72 16.15 -0.73 11.63
C LYS A 72 17.06 -0.67 10.41
N TRP A 73 16.50 -0.25 9.28
CA TRP A 73 17.20 -0.13 8.01
C TRP A 73 17.48 1.34 7.73
N ASP A 74 18.75 1.70 7.83
CA ASP A 74 19.22 3.02 7.45
C ASP A 74 19.41 3.07 5.92
N ILE A 75 18.39 3.58 5.22
CA ILE A 75 18.35 3.78 3.78
C ILE A 75 18.44 5.28 3.48
N PHE A 76 19.16 5.66 2.42
CA PHE A 76 19.50 7.05 2.11
C PHE A 76 19.18 7.42 0.66
N ILE A 77 18.84 8.71 0.42
CA ILE A 77 18.79 9.36 -0.90
C ILE A 77 19.64 10.64 -0.81
N ASN A 78 20.68 10.80 -1.64
CA ASN A 78 21.62 11.95 -1.56
C ASN A 78 22.01 12.34 -0.12
N ASP A 79 22.40 11.37 0.70
CA ASP A 79 22.76 11.53 2.13
C ASP A 79 21.59 11.81 3.10
N ALA A 80 20.37 12.02 2.61
CA ALA A 80 19.18 12.13 3.46
C ALA A 80 18.68 10.74 3.87
N LYS A 81 18.71 10.46 5.18
CA LYS A 81 18.14 9.23 5.76
C LYS A 81 16.62 9.24 5.60
N LEU A 82 16.09 8.18 5.00
CA LEU A 82 14.64 7.98 4.86
C LEU A 82 14.01 7.58 6.19
N LYS A 83 12.76 8.00 6.37
CA LYS A 83 11.98 7.63 7.55
C LYS A 83 11.47 6.19 7.39
N GLN A 84 11.85 5.31 8.32
CA GLN A 84 11.25 3.99 8.45
C GLN A 84 9.91 4.10 9.20
N GLN A 85 8.86 3.52 8.63
CA GLN A 85 7.49 3.59 9.15
C GLN A 85 6.93 2.19 9.37
N ASP A 86 6.14 2.05 10.43
CA ASP A 86 5.44 0.79 10.76
C ASP A 86 4.11 0.63 10.03
N LYS A 87 3.62 1.71 9.42
CA LYS A 87 2.36 1.73 8.71
C LYS A 87 2.37 2.80 7.63
N PHE A 88 1.93 2.45 6.43
CA PHE A 88 1.65 3.41 5.37
C PHE A 88 0.30 3.12 4.70
N LYS A 89 -0.21 4.11 3.97
CA LYS A 89 -1.40 3.97 3.14
C LYS A 89 -0.98 4.01 1.67
N TYR A 90 -1.14 2.90 0.96
CA TYR A 90 -0.81 2.78 -0.46
C TYR A 90 -2.06 2.43 -1.25
N LEU A 91 -2.36 3.23 -2.29
CA LEU A 91 -3.56 3.10 -3.12
C LEU A 91 -4.86 2.93 -2.31
N GLY A 92 -4.97 3.64 -1.19
CA GLY A 92 -6.14 3.56 -0.33
C GLY A 92 -6.07 2.50 0.77
N THR A 93 -5.18 1.51 0.67
CA THR A 93 -5.05 0.37 1.58
C THR A 93 -3.96 0.59 2.62
N ILE A 94 -4.25 0.26 3.87
CA ILE A 94 -3.27 0.31 4.96
C ILE A 94 -2.40 -0.95 4.92
N ILE A 95 -1.08 -0.75 4.87
CA ILE A 95 -0.09 -1.81 5.01
C ILE A 95 0.70 -1.58 6.29
N THR A 96 0.98 -2.65 7.02
CA THR A 96 1.70 -2.61 8.31
C THR A 96 2.96 -3.46 8.28
N SER A 97 3.95 -3.06 9.07
CA SER A 97 5.25 -3.74 9.16
C SER A 97 5.14 -5.17 9.70
N ASP A 98 4.08 -5.51 10.44
CA ASP A 98 3.84 -6.88 10.90
C ASP A 98 3.22 -7.80 9.83
N GLY A 99 2.88 -7.24 8.67
CA GLY A 99 2.25 -7.95 7.56
C GLY A 99 0.82 -8.43 7.86
N ARG A 100 0.14 -7.86 8.86
CA ARG A 100 -1.23 -8.25 9.23
C ARG A 100 -2.28 -7.31 8.66
N ASN A 101 -3.38 -7.90 8.17
CA ASN A 101 -4.46 -7.14 7.55
C ASN A 101 -5.51 -6.60 8.55
N ASN A 102 -5.38 -6.90 9.85
CA ASN A 102 -6.37 -6.54 10.88
C ASN A 102 -6.67 -5.03 10.91
N ASN A 103 -5.63 -4.20 10.81
CA ASN A 103 -5.77 -2.75 10.83
C ASN A 103 -6.51 -2.22 9.61
N GLU A 104 -6.27 -2.80 8.43
CA GLU A 104 -6.98 -2.45 7.20
C GLU A 104 -8.45 -2.89 7.25
N ILE A 105 -8.69 -4.14 7.64
CA ILE A 105 -10.05 -4.69 7.77
C ILE A 105 -10.88 -3.84 8.74
N ALA A 106 -10.31 -3.48 9.89
CA ALA A 106 -10.97 -2.61 10.86
C ALA A 106 -11.27 -1.22 10.25
N ALA A 107 -10.33 -0.65 9.49
CA ALA A 107 -10.52 0.62 8.82
C ALA A 107 -11.63 0.58 7.75
N ARG A 108 -11.75 -0.51 6.98
CA ARG A 108 -12.82 -0.70 5.99
C ARG A 108 -14.18 -0.87 6.65
N ILE A 109 -14.26 -1.66 7.72
CA ILE A 109 -15.48 -1.80 8.52
C ILE A 109 -15.92 -0.44 9.07
N ALA A 110 -14.99 0.36 9.61
CA ALA A 110 -15.29 1.69 10.12
C ALA A 110 -15.80 2.63 9.01
N GLN A 111 -15.15 2.64 7.84
CA GLN A 111 -15.56 3.44 6.69
C GLN A 111 -16.95 3.04 6.16
N ALA A 112 -17.20 1.73 6.02
CA ALA A 112 -18.50 1.22 5.60
C ALA A 112 -19.61 1.58 6.60
N ARG A 113 -19.35 1.45 7.91
CA ARG A 113 -20.28 1.87 8.98
C ARG A 113 -20.55 3.38 8.92
N ALA A 114 -19.53 4.21 8.74
CA ALA A 114 -19.70 5.66 8.64
C ALA A 114 -20.56 6.04 7.43
N ASN A 115 -20.33 5.42 6.26
CA ASN A 115 -21.14 5.67 5.07
C ASN A 115 -22.57 5.15 5.22
N PHE A 116 -22.77 4.00 5.87
CA PHE A 116 -24.10 3.50 6.20
C PHE A 116 -24.88 4.53 7.03
N GLN A 117 -24.25 5.15 8.03
CA GLN A 117 -24.92 6.18 8.84
C GLN A 117 -25.35 7.39 8.00
N LYS A 118 -24.54 7.81 7.02
CA LYS A 118 -24.87 8.95 6.12
C LYS A 118 -26.13 8.68 5.28
N ILE A 119 -26.31 7.46 4.80
CA ILE A 119 -27.47 7.08 3.96
C ILE A 119 -28.53 6.27 4.73
N ARG A 120 -28.45 6.28 6.07
CA ARG A 120 -29.32 5.49 6.94
C ARG A 120 -30.80 5.75 6.68
N ALA A 121 -31.15 7.02 6.46
CA ALA A 121 -32.53 7.41 6.19
C ALA A 121 -33.15 6.66 5.00
N VAL A 122 -32.36 6.33 3.97
CA VAL A 122 -32.80 5.53 2.82
C VAL A 122 -32.79 4.04 3.17
N LEU A 123 -31.71 3.55 3.77
CA LEU A 123 -31.54 2.12 4.08
C LEU A 123 -32.50 1.58 5.14
N THR A 124 -33.02 2.43 6.03
CA THR A 124 -33.99 2.04 7.06
C THR A 124 -35.43 2.48 6.77
N ASN A 125 -35.68 3.10 5.62
CA ASN A 125 -37.03 3.57 5.27
C ASN A 125 -37.95 2.39 4.94
N ARG A 126 -39.06 2.27 5.68
CA ARG A 126 -40.07 1.22 5.46
C ARG A 126 -40.93 1.47 4.21
N HIS A 127 -41.01 2.71 3.74
CA HIS A 127 -41.72 3.08 2.51
C HIS A 127 -40.92 2.75 1.24
N ILE A 128 -39.63 2.41 1.36
CA ILE A 128 -38.80 1.98 0.24
C ILE A 128 -38.76 0.45 0.20
N SER A 129 -38.97 -0.11 -1.01
CA SER A 129 -38.91 -1.55 -1.23
C SER A 129 -37.60 -2.15 -0.71
N ILE A 130 -37.66 -3.35 -0.15
CA ILE A 130 -36.47 -4.05 0.33
C ILE A 130 -35.45 -4.28 -0.79
N GLN A 131 -35.91 -4.50 -2.02
CA GLN A 131 -35.06 -4.72 -3.19
C GLN A 131 -34.26 -3.46 -3.53
N THR A 132 -34.90 -2.30 -3.53
CA THR A 132 -34.21 -1.02 -3.75
C THR A 132 -33.19 -0.76 -2.64
N ARG A 133 -33.54 -0.98 -1.36
CA ARG A 133 -32.61 -0.80 -0.24
C ARG A 133 -31.42 -1.75 -0.31
N LYS A 134 -31.64 -3.01 -0.71
CA LYS A 134 -30.56 -3.97 -0.98
C LYS A 134 -29.64 -3.45 -2.07
N ARG A 135 -30.18 -3.00 -3.22
CA ARG A 135 -29.37 -2.42 -4.30
C ARG A 135 -28.55 -1.22 -3.83
N VAL A 136 -29.13 -0.32 -3.04
CA VAL A 136 -28.39 0.82 -2.47
C VAL A 136 -27.24 0.34 -1.57
N LEU A 137 -27.47 -0.66 -0.71
CA LEU A 137 -26.41 -1.23 0.12
C LEU A 137 -25.27 -1.82 -0.73
N GLN A 138 -25.63 -2.62 -1.76
CA GLN A 138 -24.68 -3.28 -2.65
C GLN A 138 -23.90 -2.30 -3.55
N CYS A 139 -24.50 -1.17 -3.92
CA CYS A 139 -23.83 -0.18 -4.77
C CYS A 139 -22.98 0.82 -3.99
N TYR A 140 -23.34 1.16 -2.74
CA TYR A 140 -22.69 2.26 -2.01
C TYR A 140 -21.89 1.83 -0.79
N ILE A 141 -22.24 0.70 -0.14
CA ILE A 141 -21.59 0.27 1.11
C ILE A 141 -20.68 -0.93 0.86
N GLU A 142 -21.17 -1.92 0.11
CA GLU A 142 -20.41 -3.13 -0.19
C GLU A 142 -19.07 -2.87 -0.90
N PRO A 143 -18.96 -1.98 -1.90
CA PRO A 143 -17.68 -1.69 -2.55
C PRO A 143 -16.66 -1.05 -1.60
N ILE A 144 -17.13 -0.27 -0.62
CA ILE A 144 -16.26 0.35 0.40
C ILE A 144 -15.72 -0.72 1.34
N LEU A 145 -16.56 -1.67 1.73
CA LEU A 145 -16.20 -2.75 2.65
C LEU A 145 -15.24 -3.74 2.00
N LEU A 146 -15.47 -4.08 0.72
CA LEU A 146 -14.72 -5.10 -0.01
C LEU A 146 -13.47 -4.58 -0.73
N TYR A 147 -13.25 -3.26 -0.75
CA TYR A 147 -12.06 -2.72 -1.41
C TYR A 147 -10.78 -3.28 -0.78
N GLY A 148 -9.93 -3.90 -1.62
CA GLY A 148 -8.66 -4.47 -1.22
C GLY A 148 -8.76 -5.83 -0.52
N CYS A 149 -9.94 -6.46 -0.48
CA CYS A 149 -10.12 -7.75 0.18
C CYS A 149 -9.36 -8.89 -0.50
N GLU A 150 -9.09 -8.76 -1.80
CA GLU A 150 -8.26 -9.67 -2.59
C GLU A 150 -6.83 -9.80 -2.06
N ALA A 151 -6.35 -8.80 -1.31
CA ALA A 151 -5.01 -8.79 -0.73
C ALA A 151 -4.98 -9.34 0.72
N TRP A 152 -6.14 -9.61 1.35
CA TRP A 152 -6.18 -9.95 2.78
C TRP A 152 -5.78 -11.38 3.13
N THR A 153 -5.77 -12.28 2.14
CA THR A 153 -5.45 -13.70 2.33
C THR A 153 -3.97 -14.03 2.15
N MET A 154 -3.12 -13.04 1.85
CA MET A 154 -1.67 -13.22 1.69
C MET A 154 -0.92 -13.14 3.03
#